data_AF-A0A317VWD2-F1
#
_entry.id   AF-A0A317VWD2-F1
#
_cell.length_a   1.000
_cell.length_b   1.000
_cell.length_c   1.000
_cell.angle_alpha   90.00
_cell.angle_beta   90.00
_cell.angle_gamma   90.00
#
_symmetry.space_group_name_H-M   'P 1'
#
loop_
_entity.id
_entity.type
_entity.pdbx_description
1 polymer ?
#
loop_
_entity_poly.entity_id
_entity_poly.type
_entity_poly.pdbx_seq_one_letter_code
_entity_poly.pdbx_strand_id
1 'polypeptide(L)'
;ADQLGTRAIQPNYYRAPEVILGCGWSYSADIWNLGVMIWNILEGTELFTQVQDAEGTYLPEAHLAQMIALLGPPPTPKKLLVMSESMAQVEWSPANTDKRGKIFKNKREYFGGPFFDEEGNFLYNDLIPARKLEDAVPSLEASDKEAFLSFIKQMLTWLPEERKTARGWMEYPFLND
;
A
#
# COMPACT_ATOMS: atom_id res chain seq x y z
N ALA A 1 -3.37 23.69 0.48
CA ALA A 1 -3.27 22.22 0.34
C ALA A 1 -2.06 21.80 1.14
N ASP A 2 -2.19 20.78 1.98
CA ASP A 2 -1.03 20.24 2.70
C ASP A 2 0.01 19.76 1.70
N GLN A 3 1.28 20.05 1.96
CA GLN A 3 2.37 19.63 1.09
C GLN A 3 2.52 18.10 1.17
N LEU A 4 2.31 17.41 0.05
CA LEU A 4 2.46 15.96 -0.02
C LEU A 4 3.93 15.56 0.09
N GLY A 5 4.17 14.47 0.82
CA GLY A 5 5.48 13.87 0.95
C GLY A 5 5.95 13.24 -0.36
N THR A 6 7.21 13.49 -0.71
CA THR A 6 7.80 13.07 -1.99
C THR A 6 8.88 12.00 -1.83
N ARG A 7 9.38 11.72 -0.63
CA ARG A 7 10.43 10.72 -0.42
C ARG A 7 9.88 9.29 -0.44
N ALA A 8 10.72 8.32 -0.79
CA ALA A 8 10.47 6.92 -0.49
C ALA A 8 10.56 6.71 1.02
N ILE A 9 9.48 6.20 1.62
CA ILE A 9 9.34 5.99 3.06
C ILE A 9 8.80 4.59 3.35
N GLN A 10 8.65 4.29 4.64
CA GLN A 10 8.07 3.06 5.20
C GLN A 10 8.94 1.80 5.00
N PRO A 11 8.93 0.86 5.95
CA PRO A 11 9.46 -0.48 5.72
C PRO A 11 8.71 -1.17 4.57
N ASN A 12 9.40 -2.06 3.84
CA ASN A 12 8.89 -2.69 2.62
C ASN A 12 7.50 -3.33 2.81
N TYR A 13 7.35 -4.15 3.84
CA TYR A 13 6.13 -4.90 4.16
C TYR A 13 4.95 -4.07 4.64
N TYR A 14 5.19 -2.80 4.99
CA TYR A 14 4.16 -1.91 5.51
C TYR A 14 3.82 -0.80 4.51
N ARG A 15 4.56 -0.69 3.41
CA ARG A 15 4.48 0.45 2.49
C ARG A 15 3.09 0.60 1.88
N ALA A 16 2.55 1.81 1.93
CA ALA A 16 1.22 2.14 1.40
C ALA A 16 1.21 2.24 -0.14
N PRO A 17 0.08 1.93 -0.81
CA PRO A 17 0.01 1.90 -2.27
C PRO A 17 0.37 3.25 -2.91
N GLU A 18 -0.06 4.38 -2.36
CA GLU A 18 0.27 5.72 -2.88
C GLU A 18 1.76 6.05 -2.79
N VAL A 19 2.49 5.41 -1.88
CA VAL A 19 3.95 5.56 -1.77
C VAL A 19 4.61 4.77 -2.89
N ILE A 20 4.19 3.53 -3.12
CA ILE A 20 4.70 2.65 -4.19
C ILE A 20 4.40 3.25 -5.58
N LEU A 21 3.16 3.70 -5.78
CA LEU A 21 2.68 4.28 -7.04
C LEU A 21 3.20 5.69 -7.29
N GLY A 22 3.83 6.32 -6.30
CA GLY A 22 4.43 7.64 -6.49
C GLY A 22 3.49 8.82 -6.35
N CYS A 23 2.23 8.61 -5.97
CA CYS A 23 1.15 9.61 -5.94
C CYS A 23 1.34 10.80 -4.97
N GLY A 24 2.34 10.73 -4.08
CA GLY A 24 2.39 11.65 -2.94
C GLY A 24 1.73 11.01 -1.72
N TRP A 25 2.19 11.34 -0.53
CA TRP A 25 1.68 10.74 0.71
C TRP A 25 1.48 11.80 1.80
N SER A 26 0.63 11.48 2.77
CA SER A 26 0.39 12.27 3.98
C SER A 26 0.22 11.31 5.18
N TYR A 27 -0.43 11.75 6.25
CA TYR A 27 -0.72 10.91 7.43
C TYR A 27 -1.50 9.62 7.10
N SER A 28 -2.23 9.59 5.99
CA SER A 28 -2.99 8.40 5.56
C SER A 28 -2.09 7.20 5.27
N ALA A 29 -0.82 7.41 4.97
CA ALA A 29 0.18 6.36 4.84
C ALA A 29 0.43 5.65 6.19
N ASP A 30 0.38 6.38 7.31
CA ASP A 30 0.52 5.81 8.65
C ASP A 30 -0.73 5.01 9.06
N ILE A 31 -1.92 5.44 8.61
CA ILE A 31 -3.17 4.67 8.80
C ILE A 31 -3.09 3.31 8.09
N TRP A 32 -2.48 3.27 6.89
CA TRP A 32 -2.20 2.02 6.21
C TRP A 32 -1.20 1.15 7.00
N ASN A 33 -0.09 1.74 7.49
CA ASN A 33 0.87 1.00 8.33
C ASN A 33 0.20 0.38 9.55
N LEU A 34 -0.70 1.13 10.20
CA LEU A 34 -1.45 0.66 11.36
C LEU A 34 -2.35 -0.52 11.01
N GLY A 35 -3.07 -0.47 9.89
CA GLY A 35 -3.89 -1.58 9.41
C GLY A 35 -3.06 -2.86 9.20
N VAL A 36 -1.92 -2.75 8.51
CA VAL A 36 -1.00 -3.88 8.32
C VAL A 36 -0.49 -4.41 9.67
N MET A 37 -0.11 -3.52 10.59
CA MET A 37 0.41 -3.91 11.90
C MET A 37 -0.65 -4.64 12.75
N ILE A 38 -1.89 -4.14 12.78
CA ILE A 38 -2.99 -4.77 13.53
C ILE A 38 -3.24 -6.19 13.00
N TRP A 39 -3.26 -6.37 11.68
CA TRP A 39 -3.37 -7.70 11.09
C TRP A 39 -2.20 -8.61 11.50
N ASN A 40 -0.96 -8.12 11.41
CA ASN A 40 0.22 -8.93 11.72
C ASN A 40 0.24 -9.37 13.19
N ILE A 41 -0.22 -8.51 14.10
CA ILE A 41 -0.34 -8.84 15.53
C ILE A 41 -1.40 -9.93 15.75
N LEU A 42 -2.54 -9.82 15.07
CA LEU A 42 -3.64 -10.77 15.20
C LEU A 42 -3.25 -12.16 14.69
N GLU A 43 -2.66 -12.23 13.50
CA GLU A 43 -2.36 -13.51 12.83
C GLU A 43 -0.97 -14.06 13.16
N GLY A 44 -0.13 -13.30 13.86
CA GLY A 44 1.22 -13.72 14.23
C GLY A 44 2.15 -13.93 13.04
N THR A 45 1.83 -13.34 11.88
CA THR A 45 2.60 -13.44 10.62
C THR A 45 2.50 -12.15 9.83
N GLU A 46 3.08 -12.08 8.63
CA GLU A 46 3.09 -10.90 7.77
C GLU A 46 1.92 -10.92 6.77
N LEU A 47 1.18 -9.81 6.66
CA LEU A 47 0.06 -9.70 5.71
C LEU A 47 0.56 -9.86 4.27
N PHE A 48 1.64 -9.15 3.96
CA PHE A 48 2.37 -9.23 2.70
C PHE A 48 3.65 -10.03 2.94
N THR A 49 3.88 -11.10 2.21
CA THR A 49 5.03 -12.00 2.44
C THR A 49 6.01 -12.02 1.27
N GLN A 50 5.51 -11.82 0.05
CA GLN A 50 6.29 -11.91 -1.19
C GLN A 50 6.61 -10.52 -1.77
N VAL A 51 7.26 -9.66 -0.97
CA VAL A 51 7.61 -8.29 -1.40
C VAL A 51 9.10 -8.12 -1.73
N GLN A 52 9.88 -9.20 -1.66
CA GLN A 52 11.31 -9.21 -1.93
C GLN A 52 11.72 -10.42 -2.77
N ASP A 53 12.81 -10.28 -3.55
CA ASP A 53 13.47 -11.39 -4.21
C ASP A 53 14.35 -12.22 -3.24
N ALA A 54 15.01 -13.26 -3.76
CA ALA A 54 15.88 -14.13 -2.96
C ALA A 54 17.09 -13.39 -2.36
N GLU A 55 17.48 -12.27 -2.95
CA GLU A 55 18.57 -11.39 -2.53
C GLU A 55 18.12 -10.30 -1.55
N GLY A 56 16.82 -10.26 -1.19
CA GLY A 56 16.23 -9.27 -0.29
C GLY A 56 15.94 -7.92 -0.94
N THR A 57 16.03 -7.81 -2.27
CA THR A 57 15.65 -6.62 -3.03
C THR A 57 14.15 -6.46 -3.01
N TYR A 58 13.66 -5.25 -2.70
CA TYR A 58 12.23 -4.95 -2.74
C TYR A 58 11.67 -5.04 -4.16
N LEU A 59 10.51 -5.67 -4.31
CA LEU A 59 9.76 -5.87 -5.56
C LEU A 59 8.42 -5.13 -5.48
N PRO A 60 8.35 -3.86 -5.93
CA PRO A 60 7.14 -3.03 -5.92
C PRO A 60 5.94 -3.67 -6.61
N GLU A 61 6.15 -4.29 -7.76
CA GLU A 61 5.13 -4.99 -8.56
C GLU A 61 4.56 -6.20 -7.83
N ALA A 62 5.40 -7.00 -7.17
CA ALA A 62 4.95 -8.15 -6.38
C ALA A 62 4.16 -7.70 -5.13
N HIS A 63 4.55 -6.58 -4.52
CA HIS A 63 3.79 -6.01 -3.40
C HIS A 63 2.41 -5.52 -3.84
N LEU A 64 2.33 -4.78 -4.96
CA LEU A 64 1.04 -4.36 -5.54
C LEU A 64 0.17 -5.55 -5.94
N ALA A 65 0.77 -6.63 -6.48
CA ALA A 65 0.04 -7.84 -6.82
C ALA A 65 -0.60 -8.51 -5.59
N GLN A 66 0.10 -8.54 -4.46
CA GLN A 66 -0.48 -9.02 -3.19
C GLN A 66 -1.60 -8.11 -2.67
N MET A 67 -1.46 -6.78 -2.81
CA MET A 67 -2.55 -5.85 -2.49
C MET A 67 -3.79 -6.12 -3.34
N ILE A 68 -3.61 -6.36 -4.64
CA ILE A 68 -4.71 -6.68 -5.57
C ILE A 68 -5.37 -8.02 -5.23
N ALA A 69 -4.60 -9.04 -4.87
CA ALA A 69 -5.15 -10.32 -4.44
C ALA A 69 -6.07 -10.16 -3.20
N LEU A 70 -5.61 -9.40 -2.20
CA LEU A 70 -6.34 -9.23 -0.94
C LEU A 70 -7.53 -8.28 -1.07
N LEU A 71 -7.36 -7.15 -1.75
CA LEU A 71 -8.30 -6.02 -1.74
C LEU A 71 -9.11 -5.89 -3.03
N GLY A 72 -8.78 -6.67 -4.06
CA GLY A 72 -9.20 -6.42 -5.43
C GLY A 72 -8.40 -5.29 -6.09
N PRO A 73 -8.57 -5.08 -7.41
CA PRO A 73 -7.96 -3.96 -8.10
C PRO A 73 -8.41 -2.62 -7.51
N PRO A 74 -7.60 -1.55 -7.64
CA PRO A 74 -8.02 -0.23 -7.19
C PRO A 74 -9.35 0.18 -7.86
N PRO A 75 -10.33 0.70 -7.12
CA PRO A 75 -11.67 0.97 -7.64
C PRO A 75 -11.68 2.09 -8.70
N THR A 76 -10.73 3.03 -8.62
CA THR A 76 -10.58 4.14 -9.57
C THR A 76 -9.13 4.24 -10.05
N PRO A 77 -8.65 3.29 -10.87
CA PRO A 77 -7.24 3.23 -11.27
C PRO A 77 -6.79 4.51 -11.98
N LYS A 78 -7.67 5.11 -12.80
CA LYS A 78 -7.42 6.40 -13.47
C LYS A 78 -7.11 7.54 -12.50
N LYS A 79 -7.73 7.56 -11.31
CA LYS A 79 -7.46 8.60 -10.30
C LYS A 79 -6.05 8.45 -9.74
N LEU A 80 -5.66 7.22 -9.39
CA LEU A 80 -4.31 6.91 -8.93
C LEU A 80 -3.25 7.21 -10.01
N LEU A 81 -3.55 6.90 -11.28
CA LEU A 81 -2.68 7.24 -12.41
C LEU A 81 -2.45 8.75 -12.53
N VAL A 82 -3.52 9.55 -12.49
CA VAL A 82 -3.39 11.02 -12.53
C VAL A 82 -2.56 11.54 -11.36
N MET A 83 -2.77 11.01 -10.15
CA MET A 83 -1.96 11.40 -8.99
C MET A 83 -0.48 11.03 -9.18
N SER A 84 -0.20 9.80 -9.65
CA SER A 84 1.15 9.32 -9.97
C SER A 84 1.83 10.21 -11.02
N GLU A 85 1.14 10.51 -12.13
CA GLU A 85 1.67 11.35 -13.19
C GLU A 85 1.95 12.78 -12.72
N SER A 86 1.08 13.35 -11.87
CA SER A 86 1.28 14.68 -11.30
C SER A 86 2.58 14.82 -10.50
N MET A 87 3.09 13.70 -9.98
CA MET A 87 4.29 13.63 -9.14
C MET A 87 5.51 13.05 -9.86
N ALA A 88 5.35 12.54 -11.08
CA ALA A 88 6.41 11.81 -11.80
C ALA A 88 7.64 12.68 -12.10
N GLN A 89 7.45 13.98 -12.31
CA GLN A 89 8.51 14.95 -12.63
C GLN A 89 9.13 15.60 -11.38
N VAL A 90 8.66 15.26 -10.18
CA VAL A 90 9.20 15.86 -8.95
C VAL A 90 10.53 15.21 -8.60
N GLU A 91 11.61 15.90 -8.97
CA GLU A 91 12.97 15.46 -8.67
C GLU A 91 13.33 15.66 -7.19
N TRP A 92 14.07 14.69 -6.66
CA TRP A 92 14.64 14.71 -5.33
C TRP A 92 15.97 15.44 -5.33
N SER A 93 16.12 16.36 -4.39
CA SER A 93 17.39 17.01 -4.08
C SER A 93 17.72 16.83 -2.59
N PRO A 94 18.80 16.11 -2.22
CA PRO A 94 19.61 15.28 -3.12
C PRO A 94 18.84 14.07 -3.64
N ALA A 95 19.29 13.54 -4.79
CA ALA A 95 18.80 12.29 -5.35
C ALA A 95 19.09 11.10 -4.40
N ASN A 96 18.32 10.02 -4.52
CA ASN A 96 18.58 8.79 -3.78
C ASN A 96 19.64 7.97 -4.53
N THR A 97 20.46 7.20 -3.81
CA THR A 97 21.43 6.28 -4.40
C THR A 97 21.38 4.96 -3.65
N ASP A 98 21.30 3.84 -4.37
CA ASP A 98 21.36 2.52 -3.72
C ASP A 98 22.80 2.10 -3.36
N LYS A 99 22.92 0.96 -2.70
CA LYS A 99 24.18 0.32 -2.32
C LYS A 99 25.13 0.03 -3.51
N ARG A 100 24.62 0.02 -4.74
CA ARG A 100 25.37 -0.25 -5.98
C ARG A 100 25.81 1.03 -6.69
N GLY A 101 25.43 2.20 -6.17
CA GLY A 101 25.70 3.49 -6.80
C GLY A 101 24.68 3.88 -7.87
N LYS A 102 23.55 3.15 -8.03
CA LYS A 102 22.49 3.56 -8.95
C LYS A 102 21.76 4.76 -8.36
N ILE A 103 21.71 5.84 -9.14
CA ILE A 103 21.04 7.09 -8.76
C ILE A 103 19.57 7.01 -9.18
N PHE A 104 18.69 7.48 -8.29
CA PHE A 104 17.27 7.64 -8.52
C PHE A 104 16.89 9.09 -8.24
N LYS A 105 16.40 9.76 -9.27
CA LYS A 105 16.04 11.17 -9.22
C LYS A 105 14.64 11.41 -8.68
N ASN A 106 13.75 10.43 -8.77
CA ASN A 106 12.36 10.57 -8.34
C ASN A 106 11.78 9.21 -7.92
N LYS A 107 10.54 9.22 -7.45
CA LYS A 107 9.81 7.99 -7.04
C LYS A 107 9.65 6.99 -8.17
N ARG A 108 9.36 7.45 -9.39
CA ARG A 108 9.13 6.57 -10.55
C ARG A 108 10.38 5.77 -10.86
N GLU A 109 11.55 6.40 -10.86
CA GLU A 109 12.82 5.72 -11.03
C GLU A 109 13.12 4.77 -9.86
N TYR A 110 12.83 5.18 -8.62
CA TYR A 110 13.12 4.40 -7.41
C TYR A 110 12.27 3.13 -7.32
N PHE A 111 10.96 3.22 -7.58
CA PHE A 111 10.04 2.08 -7.52
C PHE A 111 9.90 1.36 -8.87
N GLY A 112 10.33 1.94 -10.00
CA GLY A 112 10.28 1.27 -11.30
C GLY A 112 8.90 1.24 -11.96
N GLY A 113 8.01 2.18 -11.63
CA GLY A 113 6.75 2.34 -12.34
C GLY A 113 6.93 2.83 -13.80
N PRO A 114 5.86 2.86 -14.62
CA PRO A 114 4.46 2.63 -14.25
C PRO A 114 4.11 1.16 -13.98
N PHE A 115 3.06 0.93 -13.19
CA PHE A 115 2.56 -0.41 -12.84
C PHE A 115 1.21 -0.75 -13.46
N PHE A 116 0.54 0.25 -14.01
CA PHE A 116 -0.74 0.14 -14.69
C PHE A 116 -0.60 0.75 -16.08
N ASP A 117 -1.36 0.24 -17.06
CA ASP A 117 -1.48 0.84 -18.38
C ASP A 117 -2.38 2.10 -18.36
N GLU A 118 -2.60 2.70 -19.54
CA GLU A 118 -3.39 3.92 -19.69
C GLU A 118 -4.89 3.69 -19.40
N GLU A 119 -5.37 2.46 -19.57
CA GLU A 119 -6.72 2.01 -19.26
C GLU A 119 -6.92 1.74 -17.76
N GLY A 120 -5.83 1.57 -17.01
CA GLY A 120 -5.83 1.27 -15.58
C GLY A 120 -5.76 -0.23 -15.27
N ASN A 121 -5.39 -1.07 -16.23
CA ASN A 121 -5.12 -2.49 -16.00
C ASN A 121 -3.73 -2.65 -15.39
N PHE A 122 -3.62 -3.56 -14.43
CA PHE A 122 -2.33 -3.88 -13.81
C PHE A 122 -1.43 -4.62 -14.81
N LEU A 123 -0.17 -4.20 -14.93
CA LEU A 123 0.77 -4.74 -15.93
C LEU A 123 1.35 -6.12 -15.56
N TYR A 124 1.21 -6.54 -14.31
CA TYR A 124 1.86 -7.75 -13.77
C TYR A 124 0.85 -8.77 -13.25
N ASN A 125 -0.23 -9.04 -14.00
CA ASN A 125 -1.31 -9.95 -13.56
C ASN A 125 -0.82 -11.35 -13.17
N ASP A 126 0.22 -11.85 -13.81
CA ASP A 126 0.80 -13.17 -13.51
C ASP A 126 1.42 -13.26 -12.11
N LEU A 127 1.68 -12.13 -11.46
CA LEU A 127 2.20 -12.07 -10.09
C LEU A 127 1.08 -12.10 -9.03
N ILE A 128 -0.19 -11.98 -9.40
CA ILE A 128 -1.29 -11.91 -8.43
C ILE A 128 -1.51 -13.31 -7.81
N PRO A 129 -1.25 -13.50 -6.51
CA PRO A 129 -1.45 -14.81 -5.89
C PRO A 129 -2.94 -15.12 -5.72
N ALA A 130 -3.27 -16.41 -5.73
CA ALA A 130 -4.61 -16.88 -5.37
C ALA A 130 -4.81 -16.82 -3.85
N ARG A 131 -5.18 -15.65 -3.33
CA ARG A 131 -5.50 -15.40 -1.90
C ARG A 131 -6.53 -14.28 -1.80
N LYS A 132 -7.41 -14.33 -0.81
CA LYS A 132 -8.34 -13.25 -0.49
C LYS A 132 -8.15 -12.77 0.95
N LEU A 133 -8.59 -11.55 1.25
CA LEU A 133 -8.48 -11.01 2.61
C LEU A 133 -9.35 -11.79 3.62
N GLU A 134 -10.48 -12.33 3.19
CA GLU A 134 -11.34 -13.16 4.03
C GLU A 134 -10.63 -14.45 4.45
N ASP A 135 -9.79 -15.01 3.59
CA ASP A 135 -8.99 -16.20 3.90
C ASP A 135 -7.74 -15.85 4.73
N ALA A 136 -7.41 -14.56 4.81
CA ALA A 136 -6.27 -14.04 5.55
C ALA A 136 -6.59 -13.79 7.04
N VAL A 137 -7.76 -14.16 7.55
CA VAL A 137 -8.04 -14.03 8.99
C VAL A 137 -8.57 -15.36 9.56
N PRO A 138 -7.73 -16.42 9.59
CA PRO A 138 -8.12 -17.72 10.12
C PRO A 138 -8.21 -17.77 11.65
N SER A 139 -7.63 -16.80 12.37
CA SER A 139 -7.63 -16.80 13.84
C SER A 139 -8.98 -16.43 14.49
N LEU A 140 -9.89 -15.81 13.73
CA LEU A 140 -11.17 -15.33 14.22
C LEU A 140 -12.35 -16.24 13.86
N GLU A 141 -13.27 -16.41 14.80
CA GLU A 141 -14.58 -17.01 14.60
C GLU A 141 -15.46 -16.12 13.69
N ALA A 142 -16.50 -16.71 13.08
CA ALA A 142 -17.28 -16.06 12.03
C ALA A 142 -17.85 -14.68 12.42
N SER A 143 -18.34 -14.51 13.67
CA SER A 143 -18.91 -13.25 14.15
C SER A 143 -17.87 -12.14 14.27
N ASP A 144 -16.71 -12.45 14.84
CA ASP A 144 -15.65 -11.47 15.10
C ASP A 144 -14.91 -11.13 13.81
N LYS A 145 -14.84 -12.09 12.89
CA LYS A 145 -14.23 -11.95 11.58
C LYS A 145 -14.90 -10.87 10.73
N GLU A 146 -16.23 -10.80 10.70
CA GLU A 146 -16.93 -9.77 9.93
C GLU A 146 -16.64 -8.36 10.45
N ALA A 147 -16.71 -8.18 11.78
CA ALA A 147 -16.41 -6.90 12.43
C ALA A 147 -14.96 -6.48 12.20
N PHE A 148 -14.02 -7.40 12.37
CA PHE A 148 -12.60 -7.15 12.14
C PHE A 148 -12.29 -6.84 10.68
N LEU A 149 -12.84 -7.60 9.73
CA LEU A 149 -12.65 -7.34 8.31
C LEU A 149 -13.22 -5.98 7.90
N SER A 150 -14.41 -5.62 8.41
CA SER A 150 -14.99 -4.29 8.20
C SER A 150 -14.11 -3.16 8.76
N PHE A 151 -13.53 -3.39 9.93
CA PHE A 151 -12.60 -2.47 10.58
C PHE A 151 -11.30 -2.30 9.75
N ILE A 152 -10.61 -3.39 9.42
CA ILE A 152 -9.31 -3.28 8.74
C ILE A 152 -9.41 -2.85 7.28
N LYS A 153 -10.48 -3.20 6.56
CA LYS A 153 -10.70 -2.78 5.16
C LYS A 153 -10.76 -1.26 5.00
N GLN A 154 -11.19 -0.53 6.03
CA GLN A 154 -11.21 0.93 6.03
C GLN A 154 -9.82 1.56 6.26
N MET A 155 -8.87 0.82 6.83
CA MET A 155 -7.46 1.23 6.90
C MET A 155 -6.71 0.85 5.63
N LEU A 156 -6.98 -0.35 5.11
CA LEU A 156 -6.38 -0.92 3.91
C LEU A 156 -7.13 -0.51 2.63
N THR A 157 -7.41 0.79 2.50
CA THR A 157 -8.07 1.35 1.31
C THR A 157 -7.04 1.83 0.29
N TRP A 158 -7.29 1.60 -0.99
CA TRP A 158 -6.41 2.05 -2.09
C TRP A 158 -6.23 3.56 -2.13
N LEU A 159 -7.33 4.33 -2.04
CA LEU A 159 -7.29 5.78 -2.07
C LEU A 159 -6.96 6.35 -0.69
N PRO A 160 -5.90 7.17 -0.56
CA PRO A 160 -5.48 7.70 0.74
C PRO A 160 -6.54 8.56 1.43
N GLU A 161 -7.32 9.32 0.66
CA GLU A 161 -8.39 10.19 1.15
C GLU A 161 -9.64 9.45 1.62
N GLU A 162 -9.80 8.18 1.27
CA GLU A 162 -10.91 7.33 1.74
C GLU A 162 -10.58 6.65 3.07
N ARG A 163 -9.32 6.71 3.52
CA ARG A 163 -8.92 6.19 4.83
C ARG A 163 -9.37 7.16 5.93
N LYS A 164 -10.07 6.65 6.95
CA LYS A 164 -10.44 7.42 8.14
C LYS A 164 -9.19 8.00 8.82
N THR A 165 -9.33 9.22 9.34
CA THR A 165 -8.28 9.86 10.14
C THR A 165 -8.17 9.20 11.52
N ALA A 166 -7.02 9.33 12.20
CA ALA A 166 -6.85 8.84 13.57
C ALA A 166 -7.94 9.36 14.53
N ARG A 167 -8.38 10.62 14.37
CA ARG A 167 -9.50 11.17 15.14
C ARG A 167 -10.81 10.45 14.82
N GLY A 168 -11.09 10.22 13.53
CA GLY A 168 -12.29 9.49 13.11
C GLY A 168 -12.28 8.01 13.54
N TRP A 169 -11.12 7.46 13.91
CA TRP A 169 -10.98 6.12 14.46
C TRP A 169 -11.29 6.03 15.96
N MET A 170 -11.01 7.07 16.74
CA MET A 170 -11.36 7.09 18.18
C MET A 170 -12.88 6.98 18.42
N GLU A 171 -13.69 7.27 17.42
CA GLU A 171 -15.15 7.18 17.48
C GLU A 171 -15.69 5.86 16.88
N TYR A 172 -14.81 4.95 16.42
CA TYR A 172 -15.23 3.75 15.71
C TYR A 172 -15.73 2.66 16.69
N PRO A 173 -16.91 2.04 16.45
CA PRO A 173 -17.53 1.11 17.40
C PRO A 173 -16.62 -0.03 17.86
N PHE A 174 -15.85 -0.63 16.94
CA PHE A 174 -14.94 -1.74 17.25
C PHE A 174 -13.89 -1.42 18.34
N LEU A 175 -13.54 -0.15 18.54
CA LEU A 175 -12.54 0.26 19.54
C LEU A 175 -13.17 0.76 20.85
N ASN A 176 -14.51 0.86 20.92
CA ASN A 176 -15.24 1.46 22.02
C ASN A 176 -16.19 0.48 22.73
N ASP A 177 -16.10 -0.81 22.41
CA ASP A 177 -16.80 -1.91 23.11
C ASP A 177 -15.99 -2.42 24.32
#